data_AF-A0A080WRM3-F1
#
_entry.id   AF-A0A080WRM3-F1
#
_cell.length_a   1.000
_cell.length_b   1.000
_cell.length_c   1.000
_cell.angle_alpha   90.00
_cell.angle_beta   90.00
_cell.angle_gamma   90.00
#
_symmetry.space_group_name_H-M   'P 1'
#
loop_
_entity.id
_entity.type
_entity.pdbx_description
1 polymer ?
#
loop_
_entity_poly.entity_id
_entity_poly.type
_entity_poly.pdbx_seq_one_letter_code
_entity_poly.pdbx_strand_id
1 'polypeptide(L)'
;MAGNIIPAIATTNAMTAALCVLQAFKVLKNDYDSAKMVFLERSGARAINTDSLKPPNPDCAVCAVAQRKIFINPESATLNDLVEKVLRLELGYGEEFSVSNQIGTIYDPDLEDNLPKKLSELGVEKDSFITVVDEEDDNPRVNLEILVSERTDDKSPISLEASDADIPRKPKPAGEQQPPVNAQENGISGKLKRTADEAGLEVVEAQPSKKIANGTEDCNNTPTNPIIVEDDTGTILIDAD
;
A
#
# COMPACT_ATOMS: atom_id res chain seq x y z
N MET A 1 21.85 11.07 -3.86
CA MET A 1 21.58 9.83 -4.63
C MET A 1 22.46 8.64 -4.20
N ALA A 2 22.92 8.58 -2.94
CA ALA A 2 23.68 7.43 -2.41
C ALA A 2 23.06 6.95 -1.08
N GLY A 3 21.73 7.00 -0.97
CA GLY A 3 21.00 6.46 0.16
C GLY A 3 20.60 5.03 -0.15
N ASN A 4 21.06 4.08 0.66
CA ASN A 4 20.63 2.68 0.69
C ASN A 4 21.01 1.82 -0.52
N ILE A 5 22.30 1.73 -0.84
CA ILE A 5 22.78 0.66 -1.74
C ILE A 5 22.70 -0.67 -0.98
N ILE A 6 21.79 -1.55 -1.41
CA ILE A 6 21.62 -2.89 -0.86
C ILE A 6 22.31 -3.89 -1.79
N PRO A 7 23.25 -4.72 -1.29
CA PRO A 7 23.84 -5.78 -2.10
C PRO A 7 22.76 -6.83 -2.45
N ALA A 8 22.61 -7.11 -3.74
CA ALA A 8 21.67 -8.12 -4.22
C ALA A 8 22.32 -9.51 -4.28
N ILE A 9 21.56 -10.54 -3.91
CA ILE A 9 21.98 -11.94 -3.97
C ILE A 9 20.97 -12.70 -4.84
N ALA A 10 21.44 -13.41 -5.85
CA ALA A 10 20.58 -14.10 -6.82
C ALA A 10 19.62 -15.12 -6.15
N THR A 11 20.08 -15.82 -5.12
CA THR A 11 19.28 -16.80 -4.39
C THR A 11 18.12 -16.17 -3.62
N THR A 12 18.31 -14.99 -3.01
CA THR A 12 17.23 -14.25 -2.35
C THR A 12 16.14 -13.87 -3.34
N ASN A 13 16.51 -13.39 -4.54
CA ASN A 13 15.53 -13.06 -5.57
C ASN A 13 14.77 -14.29 -6.06
N ALA A 14 15.45 -15.42 -6.26
CA ALA A 14 14.82 -16.68 -6.67
C ALA A 14 13.81 -17.18 -5.63
N MET A 15 14.17 -17.13 -4.33
CA MET A 15 13.26 -17.49 -3.24
C MET A 15 12.05 -16.56 -3.17
N THR A 16 12.26 -15.24 -3.23
CA THR A 16 11.16 -14.26 -3.24
C THR A 16 10.22 -14.48 -4.42
N ALA A 17 10.74 -14.72 -5.62
CA ALA A 17 9.92 -14.99 -6.80
C ALA A 17 9.05 -16.24 -6.65
N ALA A 18 9.63 -17.33 -6.10
CA ALA A 18 8.87 -18.54 -5.82
C ALA A 18 7.74 -18.29 -4.80
N LEU A 19 8.02 -17.54 -3.74
CA LEU A 19 7.01 -17.17 -2.74
C LEU A 19 5.90 -16.30 -3.33
N CYS A 20 6.24 -15.34 -4.21
CA CYS A 20 5.24 -14.53 -4.92
C CYS A 20 4.29 -15.40 -5.75
N VAL A 21 4.80 -16.41 -6.46
CA VAL A 21 3.96 -17.33 -7.26
C VAL A 21 3.06 -18.18 -6.35
N LEU A 22 3.56 -18.66 -5.21
CA LEU A 22 2.76 -19.42 -4.24
C LEU A 22 1.61 -18.57 -3.66
N GLN A 23 1.84 -17.29 -3.33
CA GLN A 23 0.77 -16.40 -2.89
C GLN A 23 -0.20 -16.05 -4.05
N ALA A 24 0.31 -15.89 -5.27
CA ALA A 24 -0.52 -15.61 -6.44
C ALA A 24 -1.53 -16.75 -6.73
N PHE A 25 -1.16 -18.01 -6.50
CA PHE A 25 -2.10 -19.13 -6.64
C PHE A 25 -3.29 -19.03 -5.68
N LYS A 26 -3.10 -18.50 -4.46
CA LYS A 26 -4.19 -18.29 -3.50
C LYS A 26 -5.14 -17.22 -4.01
N VAL A 27 -4.60 -16.10 -4.51
CA VAL A 27 -5.37 -15.03 -5.16
C VAL A 27 -6.17 -15.55 -6.35
N LEU A 28 -5.56 -16.35 -7.23
CA LEU A 28 -6.24 -16.92 -8.41
C LEU A 28 -7.37 -17.90 -8.05
N LYS A 29 -7.30 -18.50 -6.86
CA LYS A 29 -8.36 -19.37 -6.32
C LYS A 29 -9.43 -18.60 -5.54
N ASN A 30 -9.34 -17.27 -5.45
CA ASN A 30 -10.14 -16.42 -4.56
C ASN A 30 -10.01 -16.78 -3.08
N ASP A 31 -8.90 -17.39 -2.68
CA ASP A 31 -8.60 -17.73 -1.30
C ASP A 31 -7.72 -16.65 -0.67
N TYR A 32 -8.31 -15.49 -0.41
CA TYR A 32 -7.61 -14.33 0.13
C TYR A 32 -7.30 -14.47 1.63
N ASP A 33 -8.13 -15.21 2.36
CA ASP A 33 -7.99 -15.38 3.82
C ASP A 33 -6.75 -16.20 4.18
N SER A 34 -6.34 -17.12 3.30
CA SER A 34 -5.11 -17.89 3.48
C SER A 34 -3.85 -17.15 2.99
N ALA A 35 -3.98 -16.00 2.31
CA ALA A 35 -2.84 -15.20 1.87
C ALA A 35 -2.11 -14.58 3.06
N LYS A 36 -0.77 -14.51 3.00
CA LYS A 36 0.08 -14.03 4.10
C LYS A 36 1.15 -13.07 3.61
N MET A 37 1.54 -12.14 4.49
CA MET A 37 2.82 -11.46 4.37
C MET A 37 3.93 -12.45 4.69
N VAL A 38 4.94 -12.56 3.83
CA VAL A 38 6.05 -13.51 4.01
C VAL A 38 7.37 -12.75 4.13
N PHE A 39 8.14 -13.07 5.16
CA PHE A 39 9.43 -12.45 5.46
C PHE A 39 10.54 -13.50 5.36
N LEU A 40 11.63 -13.14 4.68
CA LEU A 40 12.86 -13.93 4.66
C LEU A 40 13.82 -13.40 5.71
N GLU A 41 14.20 -14.24 6.67
CA GLU A 41 15.10 -13.87 7.77
C GLU A 41 16.40 -14.66 7.68
N ARG A 42 17.53 -13.96 7.82
CA ARG A 42 18.87 -14.58 7.81
C ARG A 42 19.23 -15.25 9.13
N SER A 43 18.80 -14.66 10.25
CA SER A 43 19.22 -15.05 11.60
C SER A 43 18.04 -15.27 12.56
N GLY A 44 16.83 -15.43 12.02
CA GLY A 44 15.66 -15.79 12.81
C GLY A 44 15.66 -17.27 13.19
N ALA A 45 14.74 -17.65 14.08
CA ALA A 45 14.51 -19.06 14.40
C ALA A 45 14.02 -19.87 13.19
N ARG A 46 13.44 -19.19 12.19
CA ARG A 46 13.01 -19.75 10.91
C ARG A 46 13.52 -18.86 9.79
N ALA A 47 13.89 -19.47 8.66
CA ALA A 47 14.30 -18.74 7.47
C ALA A 47 13.13 -18.02 6.78
N ILE A 48 11.91 -18.53 6.99
CA ILE A 48 10.67 -17.98 6.44
C ILE A 48 9.69 -17.76 7.59
N ASN A 49 9.26 -16.52 7.78
CA ASN A 49 8.21 -16.15 8.73
C ASN A 49 7.01 -15.58 7.98
N THR A 50 5.84 -15.67 8.61
CA THR A 50 4.59 -15.18 8.03
C THR A 50 3.82 -14.33 9.03
N ASP A 51 3.09 -13.35 8.52
CA ASP A 51 2.08 -12.59 9.26
C ASP A 51 0.79 -12.51 8.44
N SER A 52 -0.33 -12.29 9.11
CA SER A 52 -1.61 -12.06 8.44
C SER A 52 -1.61 -10.69 7.76
N LEU A 53 -2.33 -10.59 6.64
CA LEU A 53 -2.50 -9.32 5.95
C LEU A 53 -3.20 -8.32 6.88
N LYS A 54 -2.66 -7.10 6.96
CA LYS A 54 -3.31 -6.03 7.72
C LYS A 54 -4.49 -5.49 6.91
N PRO A 55 -5.59 -5.09 7.57
CA PRO A 55 -6.67 -4.39 6.89
C PRO A 55 -6.15 -3.05 6.32
N PRO A 56 -6.86 -2.45 5.34
CA PRO A 56 -6.54 -1.11 4.86
C PRO A 56 -6.39 -0.14 6.02
N ASN A 57 -5.34 0.68 5.99
CA ASN A 57 -5.14 1.71 7.00
C ASN A 57 -6.19 2.82 6.76
N PRO A 58 -7.11 3.07 7.70
CA PRO A 58 -8.11 4.13 7.56
C PRO A 58 -7.51 5.54 7.50
N ASP A 59 -6.26 5.74 7.91
CA ASP A 59 -5.56 7.03 7.82
C ASP A 59 -4.75 7.17 6.51
N CYS A 60 -4.82 6.19 5.60
CA CYS A 60 -4.07 6.23 4.36
C CYS A 60 -4.70 7.24 3.39
N ALA A 61 -3.93 8.28 3.04
CA ALA A 61 -4.32 9.28 2.04
C ALA A 61 -4.55 8.73 0.61
N VAL A 62 -4.31 7.43 0.38
CA VAL A 62 -4.48 6.76 -0.91
C VAL A 62 -5.64 5.76 -0.87
N CYS A 63 -5.62 4.78 0.05
CA CYS A 63 -6.61 3.70 0.05
C CYS A 63 -7.84 3.96 0.93
N ALA A 64 -7.82 4.97 1.81
CA ALA A 64 -8.98 5.32 2.64
C ALA A 64 -9.90 6.38 1.99
N VAL A 65 -9.60 6.80 0.76
CA VAL A 65 -10.29 7.90 0.07
C VAL A 65 -11.72 7.50 -0.30
N ALA A 66 -12.69 8.33 0.07
CA ALA A 66 -14.06 8.20 -0.41
C ALA A 66 -14.18 8.80 -1.81
N GLN A 67 -14.93 8.16 -2.71
CA GLN A 67 -15.13 8.67 -4.06
C GLN A 67 -16.58 9.10 -4.29
N ARG A 68 -16.75 10.26 -4.92
CA ARG A 68 -18.07 10.75 -5.38
C ARG A 68 -17.97 11.26 -6.81
N LYS A 69 -19.12 11.42 -7.43
CA LYS A 69 -19.22 11.97 -8.78
C LYS A 69 -20.19 13.15 -8.75
N ILE A 70 -19.78 14.26 -9.36
CA ILE A 70 -20.63 15.43 -9.56
C ILE A 70 -20.87 15.66 -11.05
N PHE A 71 -22.04 16.22 -11.36
CA PHE A 71 -22.36 16.74 -12.67
C PHE A 71 -22.33 18.27 -12.62
N ILE A 72 -21.50 18.88 -13.45
CA ILE A 72 -21.35 20.33 -13.56
C ILE A 72 -21.80 20.82 -14.93
N ASN A 73 -22.36 22.02 -14.98
CA ASN A 73 -22.45 22.81 -16.20
C ASN A 73 -21.26 23.79 -16.23
N PRO A 74 -20.27 23.61 -17.13
CA PRO A 74 -19.02 24.38 -17.12
C PRO A 74 -19.20 25.88 -17.38
N GLU A 75 -20.33 26.29 -17.95
CA GLU A 75 -20.62 27.70 -18.23
C GLU A 75 -21.17 28.45 -17.02
N SER A 76 -21.81 27.74 -16.08
CA SER A 76 -22.52 28.35 -14.94
C SER A 76 -22.02 27.90 -13.57
N ALA A 77 -21.37 26.75 -13.46
CA ALA A 77 -20.91 26.19 -12.18
C ALA A 77 -19.77 27.01 -11.58
N THR A 78 -20.01 27.52 -10.37
CA THR A 78 -19.03 28.27 -9.57
C THR A 78 -18.44 27.41 -8.46
N LEU A 79 -17.31 27.85 -7.90
CA LEU A 79 -16.75 27.21 -6.71
C LEU A 79 -17.69 27.31 -5.50
N ASN A 80 -18.41 28.43 -5.37
CA ASN A 80 -19.44 28.62 -4.35
C ASN A 80 -20.54 27.55 -4.44
N ASP A 81 -21.00 27.22 -5.65
CA ASP A 81 -21.99 26.14 -5.82
C ASP A 81 -21.48 24.80 -5.29
N LEU A 82 -20.20 24.48 -5.49
CA LEU A 82 -19.59 23.26 -4.96
C LEU A 82 -19.51 23.29 -3.43
N VAL A 83 -19.00 24.37 -2.85
CA VAL A 83 -18.80 24.52 -1.40
C VAL A 83 -20.14 24.52 -0.66
N GLU A 84 -21.08 25.38 -1.04
CA GLU A 84 -22.32 25.55 -0.29
C GLU A 84 -23.35 24.45 -0.59
N LYS A 85 -23.58 24.14 -1.88
CA LYS A 85 -24.68 23.23 -2.25
C LYS A 85 -24.30 21.76 -2.15
N VAL A 86 -23.03 21.41 -2.45
CA VAL A 86 -22.61 20.01 -2.44
C VAL A 86 -21.92 19.67 -1.12
N LEU A 87 -20.83 20.37 -0.77
CA LEU A 87 -20.01 20.00 0.39
C LEU A 87 -20.74 20.28 1.72
N ARG A 88 -21.29 21.49 1.91
CA ARG A 88 -21.99 21.86 3.14
C ARG A 88 -23.41 21.31 3.21
N LEU A 89 -24.24 21.55 2.20
CA LEU A 89 -25.67 21.20 2.26
C LEU A 89 -25.93 19.69 2.06
N GLU A 90 -25.31 19.05 1.08
CA GLU A 90 -25.59 17.63 0.76
C GLU A 90 -24.67 16.67 1.52
N LEU A 91 -23.38 16.98 1.67
CA LEU A 91 -22.40 16.11 2.33
C LEU A 91 -22.11 16.48 3.80
N GLY A 92 -22.62 17.62 4.28
CA GLY A 92 -22.55 18.01 5.68
C GLY A 92 -21.15 18.37 6.19
N TYR A 93 -20.24 18.81 5.34
CA TYR A 93 -18.94 19.34 5.76
C TYR A 93 -19.10 20.60 6.62
N GLY A 94 -18.26 20.77 7.64
CA GLY A 94 -18.21 21.96 8.48
C GLY A 94 -17.47 23.12 7.80
N GLU A 95 -16.78 23.93 8.60
CA GLU A 95 -16.04 25.10 8.11
C GLU A 95 -14.58 24.78 7.79
N GLU A 96 -13.97 23.81 8.48
CA GLU A 96 -12.54 23.50 8.39
C GLU A 96 -12.27 22.42 7.33
N PHE A 97 -12.28 22.81 6.04
CA PHE A 97 -11.86 21.93 4.96
C PHE A 97 -11.23 22.68 3.79
N SER A 98 -10.30 22.01 3.10
CA SER A 98 -9.67 22.54 1.89
C SER A 98 -10.11 21.76 0.65
N VAL A 99 -10.18 22.47 -0.48
CA VAL A 99 -10.50 21.88 -1.79
C VAL A 99 -9.33 22.15 -2.73
N SER A 100 -8.80 21.09 -3.32
CA SER A 100 -7.65 21.13 -4.20
C SER A 100 -7.91 20.41 -5.52
N ASN A 101 -7.25 20.86 -6.58
CA ASN A 101 -7.18 20.17 -7.86
C ASN A 101 -5.71 19.92 -8.26
N GLN A 102 -5.48 19.53 -9.51
CA GLN A 102 -4.13 19.27 -10.03
C GLN A 102 -3.22 20.51 -10.07
N ILE A 103 -3.80 21.71 -10.04
CA ILE A 103 -3.06 22.99 -10.08
C ILE A 103 -2.69 23.43 -8.67
N GLY A 104 -3.54 23.14 -7.68
CA GLY A 104 -3.29 23.40 -6.27
C GLY A 104 -4.59 23.59 -5.48
N THR A 105 -4.47 24.20 -4.31
CA THR A 105 -5.60 24.56 -3.46
C THR A 105 -6.45 25.65 -4.11
N ILE A 106 -7.71 25.36 -4.38
CA ILE A 106 -8.68 26.29 -4.99
C ILE A 106 -9.61 26.93 -3.95
N TYR A 107 -9.85 26.27 -2.82
CA TYR A 107 -10.59 26.78 -1.67
C TYR A 107 -9.92 26.35 -0.36
N ASP A 108 -9.91 27.26 0.59
CA ASP A 108 -9.48 27.11 1.97
C ASP A 108 -10.25 28.18 2.78
N PRO A 109 -10.59 27.98 4.07
CA PRO A 109 -11.13 29.02 4.94
C PRO A 109 -10.37 30.37 4.88
N ASP A 110 -9.06 30.33 4.64
CA ASP A 110 -8.24 31.54 4.49
C ASP A 110 -8.22 32.09 3.04
N LEU A 111 -8.78 31.36 2.06
CA LEU A 111 -8.77 31.67 0.62
C LEU A 111 -10.17 31.60 -0.01
N GLU A 112 -11.00 32.60 0.27
CA GLU A 112 -12.38 32.69 -0.22
C GLU A 112 -12.54 33.45 -1.55
N ASP A 113 -11.48 34.13 -2.03
CA ASP A 113 -11.52 34.99 -3.23
C ASP A 113 -11.90 34.24 -4.52
N ASN A 114 -11.77 32.91 -4.52
CA ASN A 114 -12.09 32.05 -5.65
C ASN A 114 -13.56 31.61 -5.68
N LEU A 115 -14.33 31.79 -4.60
CA LEU A 115 -15.74 31.38 -4.51
C LEU A 115 -16.61 31.85 -5.69
N PRO A 116 -16.55 33.13 -6.14
CA PRO A 116 -17.38 33.58 -7.24
C PRO A 116 -16.88 33.14 -8.62
N LYS A 117 -15.66 32.58 -8.72
CA LYS A 117 -15.06 32.16 -9.98
C LYS A 117 -15.69 30.86 -10.47
N LYS A 118 -15.68 30.67 -11.79
CA LYS A 118 -16.17 29.44 -12.40
C LYS A 118 -15.19 28.30 -12.15
N LEU A 119 -15.71 27.08 -12.02
CA LEU A 119 -14.87 25.89 -11.88
C LEU A 119 -13.93 25.73 -13.09
N SER A 120 -14.40 26.07 -14.29
CA SER A 120 -13.60 26.06 -15.53
C SER A 120 -12.42 27.04 -15.49
N GLU A 121 -12.57 28.20 -14.85
CA GLU A 121 -11.48 29.19 -14.69
C GLU A 121 -10.41 28.72 -13.68
N LEU A 122 -10.79 27.84 -12.76
CA LEU A 122 -9.91 27.26 -11.75
C LEU A 122 -9.20 25.99 -12.25
N GLY A 123 -9.39 25.61 -13.52
CA GLY A 123 -8.77 24.43 -14.11
C GLY A 123 -9.50 23.12 -13.78
N VAL A 124 -10.78 23.19 -13.43
CA VAL A 124 -11.66 22.02 -13.31
C VAL A 124 -12.28 21.75 -14.67
N GLU A 125 -11.77 20.74 -15.35
CA GLU A 125 -12.25 20.29 -16.66
C GLU A 125 -13.09 19.00 -16.55
N LYS A 126 -13.63 18.54 -17.68
CA LYS A 126 -14.30 17.24 -17.76
C LYS A 126 -13.33 16.12 -17.37
N ASP A 127 -13.82 15.16 -16.59
CA ASP A 127 -13.07 14.00 -16.10
C ASP A 127 -11.88 14.38 -15.19
N SER A 128 -11.87 15.60 -14.67
CA SER A 128 -10.92 16.03 -13.64
C SER A 128 -11.34 15.51 -12.26
N PHE A 129 -10.34 15.46 -11.37
CA PHE A 129 -10.53 15.08 -9.97
C PHE A 129 -10.32 16.29 -9.07
N ILE A 130 -11.23 16.45 -8.12
CA ILE A 130 -11.15 17.42 -7.03
C ILE A 130 -10.95 16.64 -5.74
N THR A 131 -9.94 17.00 -4.95
CA THR A 131 -9.70 16.43 -3.62
C THR A 131 -10.21 17.39 -2.56
N VAL A 132 -11.04 16.89 -1.65
CA VAL A 132 -11.50 17.61 -0.46
C VAL A 132 -10.85 16.96 0.75
N VAL A 133 -10.18 17.79 1.56
CA VAL A 133 -9.53 17.37 2.80
C VAL A 133 -10.28 17.99 3.96
N ASP A 134 -10.83 17.14 4.82
CA ASP A 134 -11.45 17.56 6.09
C ASP A 134 -10.32 17.82 7.11
N GLU A 135 -10.23 19.06 7.56
CA GLU A 135 -9.21 19.58 8.48
C GLU A 135 -9.78 19.85 9.87
N GLU A 136 -11.03 19.46 10.14
CA GLU A 136 -11.63 19.54 11.48
C GLU A 136 -10.77 18.78 12.51
N ASP A 137 -10.44 19.45 13.63
CA ASP A 137 -9.68 18.85 14.73
C ASP A 137 -10.41 17.64 15.37
N ASP A 138 -11.74 17.70 15.40
CA ASP A 138 -12.59 16.69 16.03
C ASP A 138 -13.28 15.80 15.00
N ASN A 139 -12.78 14.57 14.86
CA ASN A 139 -13.39 13.50 14.07
C ASN A 139 -13.49 13.80 12.55
N PRO A 140 -12.35 14.12 11.89
CA PRO A 140 -12.30 14.50 10.48
C PRO A 140 -12.72 13.35 9.56
N ARG A 141 -13.34 13.67 8.43
CA ARG A 141 -13.63 12.70 7.37
C ARG A 141 -12.36 12.22 6.67
N VAL A 142 -12.43 11.03 6.08
CA VAL A 142 -11.41 10.61 5.10
C VAL A 142 -11.43 11.57 3.91
N ASN A 143 -10.31 11.65 3.20
CA ASN A 143 -10.24 12.50 2.02
C ASN A 143 -11.31 12.08 1.02
N LEU A 144 -11.95 13.05 0.39
CA LEU A 144 -12.98 12.84 -0.61
C LEU A 144 -12.41 13.21 -1.98
N GLU A 145 -12.45 12.27 -2.90
CA GLU A 145 -12.10 12.47 -4.30
C GLU A 145 -13.38 12.56 -5.13
N ILE A 146 -13.57 13.68 -5.79
CA ILE A 146 -14.75 13.99 -6.59
C ILE A 146 -14.38 13.92 -8.06
N LEU A 147 -15.00 12.99 -8.78
CA LEU A 147 -14.95 12.92 -10.23
C LEU A 147 -15.92 13.94 -10.84
N VAL A 148 -15.41 14.79 -11.71
CA VAL A 148 -16.20 15.82 -12.39
C VAL A 148 -16.70 15.31 -13.73
N SER A 149 -18.01 15.29 -13.91
CA SER A 149 -18.66 14.99 -15.18
C SER A 149 -19.45 16.18 -15.69
N GLU A 150 -19.49 16.35 -17.01
CA GLU A 150 -20.21 17.44 -17.64
C GLU A 150 -21.68 17.08 -17.89
N ARG A 151 -22.58 18.02 -17.64
CA ARG A 151 -24.00 17.96 -18.00
C ARG A 151 -24.46 19.32 -18.52
N THR A 152 -25.14 19.32 -19.66
CA THR A 152 -25.64 20.53 -20.34
C THR A 152 -27.10 20.85 -20.03
N ASP A 153 -27.70 20.23 -19.01
CA ASP A 153 -29.10 20.46 -18.66
C ASP A 153 -29.25 21.70 -17.75
N ASP A 154 -30.14 22.62 -18.09
CA ASP A 154 -30.33 23.93 -17.41
C ASP A 154 -30.97 23.87 -16.00
N LYS A 155 -31.12 22.68 -15.40
CA LYS A 155 -31.89 22.53 -14.15
C LYS A 155 -31.11 22.99 -12.91
N SER A 156 -29.81 22.76 -12.87
CA SER A 156 -28.94 23.14 -11.76
C SER A 156 -27.47 23.22 -12.21
N PRO A 157 -26.71 24.24 -11.78
CA PRO A 157 -25.31 24.41 -12.19
C PRO A 157 -24.41 23.27 -11.71
N ILE A 158 -24.74 22.66 -10.56
CA ILE A 158 -24.06 21.49 -10.00
C ILE A 158 -25.08 20.51 -9.43
N SER A 159 -24.79 19.22 -9.48
CA SER A 159 -25.56 18.18 -8.79
C SER A 159 -24.66 17.00 -8.43
N LEU A 160 -24.85 16.43 -7.24
CA LEU A 160 -24.16 15.21 -6.82
C LEU A 160 -24.87 13.97 -7.38
N GLU A 161 -24.09 12.95 -7.76
CA GLU A 161 -24.64 11.62 -8.04
C GLU A 161 -25.15 11.00 -6.72
N ALA A 162 -26.43 10.65 -6.70
CA ALA A 162 -27.07 10.12 -5.49
C ALA A 162 -26.32 8.88 -4.98
N SER A 163 -25.87 8.94 -3.74
CA SER A 163 -25.25 7.83 -3.02
C SER A 163 -25.73 7.84 -1.58
N ASP A 164 -26.25 6.72 -1.09
CA ASP A 164 -26.75 6.59 0.28
C ASP A 164 -25.64 6.34 1.31
N ALA A 165 -24.38 6.24 0.87
CA ALA A 165 -23.25 5.98 1.75
C ALA A 165 -22.76 7.29 2.39
N ASP A 166 -22.61 7.30 3.71
CA ASP A 166 -21.90 8.37 4.41
C ASP A 166 -20.39 8.28 4.16
N ILE A 167 -19.70 9.42 4.20
CA ILE A 167 -18.24 9.46 4.06
C ILE A 167 -17.62 8.96 5.38
N PRO A 168 -16.78 7.90 5.35
CA PRO A 168 -16.16 7.38 6.56
C PRO A 168 -15.37 8.46 7.28
N ARG A 169 -15.35 8.39 8.60
CA ARG A 169 -14.49 9.25 9.42
C ARG A 169 -13.16 8.60 9.69
N LYS A 170 -12.10 9.40 9.74
CA LYS A 170 -10.79 8.96 10.20
C LYS A 170 -10.93 8.52 11.66
N PRO A 171 -10.40 7.35 12.04
CA PRO A 171 -10.43 6.95 13.43
C PRO A 171 -9.69 7.98 14.27
N LYS A 172 -10.22 8.29 15.46
CA LYS A 172 -9.54 9.17 16.40
C LYS A 172 -8.18 8.53 16.72
N PRO A 173 -7.05 9.24 16.52
CA PRO A 173 -5.76 8.70 16.90
C PRO A 173 -5.83 8.34 18.39
N ALA A 174 -5.62 7.07 18.70
CA ALA A 174 -5.45 6.63 20.07
C ALA A 174 -4.24 7.42 20.60
N GLY A 175 -4.51 8.34 21.53
CA GLY A 175 -3.52 9.32 21.99
C GLY A 175 -2.15 8.68 22.17
N GLU A 176 -1.13 9.31 21.59
CA GLU A 176 0.25 8.84 21.59
C GLU A 176 0.68 8.60 23.04
N GLN A 177 0.61 7.34 23.48
CA GLN A 177 1.39 6.91 24.63
C GLN A 177 2.83 6.97 24.18
N GLN A 178 3.50 8.07 24.53
CA GLN A 178 4.94 8.19 24.39
C GLN A 178 5.58 6.90 24.91
N PRO A 179 6.29 6.12 24.08
CA PRO A 179 7.08 5.03 24.60
C PRO A 179 8.09 5.62 25.59
N PRO A 180 8.34 4.98 26.74
CA PRO A 180 9.34 5.47 27.67
C PRO A 180 10.68 5.58 26.93
N VAL A 181 11.21 6.79 26.88
CA VAL A 181 12.56 7.12 26.40
C VAL A 181 13.57 6.46 27.33
N ASN A 182 13.91 5.20 27.06
CA ASN A 182 15.15 4.61 27.50
C ASN A 182 16.17 4.81 26.40
N ALA A 183 16.88 5.94 26.47
CA ALA A 183 18.10 6.15 25.73
C ALA A 183 19.16 5.15 26.22
N GLN A 184 19.36 4.06 25.49
CA GLN A 184 20.63 3.33 25.53
C GLN A 184 21.48 3.82 24.36
N GLU A 185 22.50 4.61 24.70
CA GLU A 185 23.59 4.97 23.82
C GLU A 185 24.28 3.71 23.29
N ASN A 186 24.21 3.46 21.98
CA ASN A 186 25.11 2.54 21.30
C ASN A 186 26.16 3.36 20.55
N GLY A 187 27.20 3.75 21.28
CA GLY A 187 28.37 4.44 20.75
C GLY A 187 29.64 3.93 21.42
N ILE A 188 30.09 2.72 21.08
CA ILE A 188 31.50 2.34 21.26
C ILE A 188 32.17 2.29 19.90
N SER A 189 33.01 3.30 19.70
CA SER A 189 34.00 3.38 18.64
C SER A 189 34.99 2.23 18.78
N GLY A 190 35.04 1.37 17.78
CA GLY A 190 36.08 0.34 17.63
C GLY A 190 36.34 0.10 16.16
N LYS A 191 37.43 0.67 15.64
CA LYS A 191 38.01 0.29 14.35
C LYS A 191 38.14 -1.24 14.32
N LEU A 192 37.64 -1.89 13.28
CA LEU A 192 38.30 -3.02 12.61
C LEU A 192 37.63 -3.29 11.27
N LYS A 193 38.43 -3.05 10.24
CA LYS A 193 38.26 -3.45 8.85
C LYS A 193 38.04 -4.97 8.84
N ARG A 194 36.85 -5.47 8.48
CA ARG A 194 36.63 -6.91 8.33
C ARG A 194 37.39 -7.40 7.09
N THR A 195 38.38 -8.25 7.29
CA THR A 195 39.10 -8.97 6.22
C THR A 195 38.31 -10.23 5.83
N ALA A 196 38.54 -10.70 4.61
CA ALA A 196 37.79 -11.78 3.96
C ALA A 196 37.87 -13.16 4.65
N ASP A 197 38.65 -13.28 5.72
CA ASP A 197 38.88 -14.56 6.43
C ASP A 197 37.74 -14.95 7.38
N GLU A 198 36.84 -14.03 7.74
CA GLU A 198 35.61 -14.33 8.54
C GLU A 198 34.48 -14.97 7.70
N ALA A 199 34.68 -15.14 6.39
CA ALA A 199 33.68 -15.70 5.47
C ALA A 199 33.84 -17.21 5.19
N GLY A 200 34.75 -17.93 5.87
CA GLY A 200 34.80 -19.40 5.84
C GLY A 200 34.90 -20.04 4.45
N LEU A 201 35.53 -19.37 3.47
CA LEU A 201 35.88 -19.98 2.20
C LEU A 201 37.28 -20.61 2.29
N GLU A 202 37.35 -21.89 2.63
CA GLU A 202 38.55 -22.68 2.31
C GLU A 202 38.59 -22.93 0.80
N VAL A 203 39.62 -22.38 0.16
CA VAL A 203 39.95 -22.65 -1.25
C VAL A 203 40.67 -23.99 -1.30
N VAL A 204 40.02 -25.02 -1.86
CA VAL A 204 40.70 -26.27 -2.24
C VAL A 204 40.96 -26.24 -3.75
N GLU A 205 42.24 -26.16 -4.12
CA GLU A 205 42.73 -26.27 -5.49
C GLU A 205 42.55 -27.70 -6.07
N ALA A 206 42.28 -27.75 -7.38
CA ALA A 206 42.13 -28.89 -8.30
C ALA A 206 43.25 -29.96 -8.18
N GLN A 207 43.16 -31.27 -8.50
CA GLN A 207 42.33 -32.21 -9.31
C GLN A 207 42.91 -33.66 -8.98
N PRO A 208 42.49 -34.86 -9.52
CA PRO A 208 41.82 -35.12 -10.81
C PRO A 208 40.70 -36.19 -10.81
N SER A 209 40.23 -36.40 -12.03
CA SER A 209 39.08 -37.09 -12.61
C SER A 209 38.86 -38.59 -12.32
N LYS A 210 37.61 -39.00 -12.63
CA LYS A 210 37.06 -40.34 -12.95
C LYS A 210 36.42 -41.14 -11.81
N LYS A 211 35.10 -41.31 -11.90
CA LYS A 211 34.47 -42.57 -12.37
C LYS A 211 32.99 -42.35 -12.67
N ILE A 212 32.62 -42.60 -13.93
CA ILE A 212 31.27 -42.94 -14.35
C ILE A 212 31.00 -44.35 -13.82
N ALA A 213 29.91 -44.53 -13.07
CA ALA A 213 29.35 -45.85 -12.80
C ALA A 213 28.00 -45.92 -13.52
N ASN A 214 28.01 -46.53 -14.70
CA ASN A 214 26.82 -47.15 -15.27
C ASN A 214 26.41 -48.28 -14.33
N GLY A 215 25.16 -48.24 -13.86
CA GLY A 215 24.54 -49.32 -13.11
C GLY A 215 23.06 -49.35 -13.46
N THR A 216 22.77 -50.11 -14.51
CA THR A 216 21.61 -51.01 -14.71
C THR A 216 20.26 -50.60 -14.12
N GLU A 217 19.29 -50.50 -15.03
CA GLU A 217 17.84 -50.55 -14.81
C GLU A 217 17.47 -51.62 -13.77
N ASP A 218 16.85 -51.17 -12.67
CA ASP A 218 15.95 -52.01 -11.88
C ASP A 218 14.62 -51.29 -11.76
N CYS A 219 13.67 -51.79 -12.53
CA CYS A 219 12.27 -51.39 -12.56
C CYS A 219 11.61 -51.87 -11.27
N ASN A 220 11.66 -51.08 -10.19
CA ASN A 220 10.80 -51.30 -9.03
C ASN A 220 10.26 -49.99 -8.47
N ASN A 221 8.98 -49.77 -8.77
CA ASN A 221 8.10 -48.76 -8.19
C ASN A 221 8.28 -48.67 -6.67
N THR A 222 8.87 -47.57 -6.20
CA THR A 222 8.65 -47.08 -4.84
C THR A 222 8.43 -45.57 -4.94
N PRO A 223 7.28 -45.02 -4.50
CA PRO A 223 7.05 -43.59 -4.58
C PRO A 223 7.91 -42.93 -3.50
N THR A 224 9.06 -42.38 -3.88
CA THR A 224 9.83 -41.50 -3.00
C THR A 224 9.00 -40.23 -2.74
N ASN A 225 8.44 -40.17 -1.54
CA ASN A 225 7.85 -39.03 -0.83
C ASN A 225 7.46 -37.84 -1.72
N PRO A 226 6.21 -37.79 -2.23
CA PRO A 226 5.68 -36.53 -2.74
C PRO A 226 5.76 -35.48 -1.63
N ILE A 227 6.19 -34.25 -1.96
CA ILE A 227 6.05 -33.11 -1.06
C ILE A 227 4.54 -32.87 -0.94
N ILE A 228 3.94 -33.39 0.14
CA ILE A 228 2.54 -33.17 0.45
C ILE A 228 2.44 -31.78 1.08
N VAL A 229 1.91 -30.82 0.31
CA VAL A 229 1.51 -29.52 0.86
C VAL A 229 0.18 -29.71 1.56
N GLU A 230 0.22 -30.31 2.75
CA GLU A 230 -0.89 -30.32 3.69
C GLU A 230 -0.57 -29.28 4.76
N ASP A 231 -0.99 -28.04 4.52
CA ASP A 231 -1.41 -27.19 5.61
C ASP A 231 -2.12 -25.93 5.10
N ASP A 232 -3.37 -25.76 5.55
CA ASP A 232 -4.13 -24.51 5.43
C ASP A 232 -3.43 -23.33 6.17
N THR A 233 -2.31 -23.61 6.85
CA THR A 233 -1.48 -22.65 7.61
C THR A 233 -0.28 -22.09 6.83
N GLY A 234 0.05 -22.65 5.65
CA GLY A 234 1.15 -22.16 4.82
C GLY A 234 2.56 -22.44 5.35
N THR A 235 2.71 -23.40 6.27
CA THR A 235 4.02 -23.84 6.78
C THR A 235 4.56 -24.98 5.91
N ILE A 236 5.71 -24.78 5.26
CA ILE A 236 6.42 -25.86 4.55
C ILE A 236 7.38 -26.51 5.54
N LEU A 237 7.05 -27.74 5.99
CA LEU A 237 7.97 -28.58 6.75
C LEU A 237 8.73 -29.48 5.77
N ILE A 238 10.06 -29.46 5.85
CA ILE A 238 10.92 -30.40 5.14
C ILE A 238 11.44 -31.36 6.20
N ASP A 239 10.98 -32.60 6.20
CA ASP A 239 11.54 -33.65 7.05
C ASP A 239 12.97 -33.96 6.60
N ALA A 240 13.88 -33.98 7.57
CA ALA A 240 15.27 -34.38 7.39
C ALA A 240 15.46 -35.77 7.99
N ASP A 241 15.58 -36.78 7.13
CA ASP A 241 16.17 -38.08 7.47
C ASP A 241 17.70 -38.01 7.39
#